data_AF-A0AAU2NSZ2-F1
#
_entry.id   AF-A0AAU2NSZ2-F1
#
_cell.length_a   1.000
_cell.length_b   1.000
_cell.length_c   1.000
_cell.angle_alpha   90.00
_cell.angle_beta   90.00
_cell.angle_gamma   90.00
#
_symmetry.space_group_name_H-M   'P 1'
#
loop_
_entity.id
_entity.type
_entity.pdbx_description
1 polymer ?
#
loop_
_entity_poly.entity_id
_entity_poly.type
_entity_poly.pdbx_seq_one_letter_code
_entity_poly.pdbx_strand_id
1 'polypeptide(L)'
;MTALALAGLAAGDFRDRVRRPVYAVTLLAAVGLGYLAVPPVDGHWVILAVGRYRGEYDSAYVGLATALAGALWLTLGGFYVVRKGIGRDEETGVGQILAATPLRTSAYLVAKFLSNLLVLGSMLGVLALTAAAMQLVRGEHRAIDPVALLTPFVVTALPLLAVTAAAAVLFETLPLLRSGTGNVVWFFVALAVTIGGQSPGAPFGGLGVGQAAESLRAAALAAGAGPVEGEEFSLGLTKVDTPLVPFPWAGAGFDGGFLLQRLLLVLLSVALVALPALWFGRFDPARGLPAAAAARPSGRESAPSGRDSAGEAAQSGPVPVAFTLPRTAPASGRTFGRLLAGEVRILAGGVSPWWWLVTAGLTVAGLTAPIGAVTGVILPALWVWPVLVWSGLGSRHAENGLEVLLGAYPAARRRLLAEWASGVVLAAVTGAAPLIRLAVAGDAAGVAAWTAGAVFVPSLATALGVLSRTHRLFQALYLPLWYLVVNQVAALDYMGAVRTDGHPAGPAPLLVLAAALALLGTAFLAGAARREVKG
;
A
#
# COMPACT_ATOMS: atom_id res chain seq x y z
N MET A 1 21.48 11.03 26.82
CA MET A 1 20.01 10.90 26.78
C MET A 1 19.65 9.63 27.50
N THR A 2 18.73 9.68 28.47
CA THR A 2 18.33 8.53 29.28
C THR A 2 17.39 7.61 28.50
N ALA A 3 17.39 6.31 28.80
CA ALA A 3 16.46 5.33 28.19
C ALA A 3 14.99 5.72 28.41
N LEU A 4 14.69 6.35 29.56
CA LEU A 4 13.37 6.89 29.90
C LEU A 4 12.90 7.98 28.92
N ALA A 5 13.79 8.87 28.47
CA ALA A 5 13.44 9.91 27.51
C ALA A 5 13.09 9.33 26.13
N LEU A 6 13.83 8.30 25.69
CA LEU A 6 13.55 7.58 24.44
C LEU A 6 12.21 6.84 24.50
N ALA A 7 11.96 6.13 25.59
CA ALA A 7 10.69 5.44 25.83
C ALA A 7 9.51 6.44 25.88
N GLY A 8 9.70 7.60 26.52
CA GLY A 8 8.72 8.67 26.55
C GLY A 8 8.37 9.20 25.15
N LEU A 9 9.38 9.41 24.29
CA LEU A 9 9.17 9.88 22.92
C LEU A 9 8.41 8.85 22.06
N ALA A 10 8.81 7.57 22.14
CA ALA A 10 8.13 6.49 21.43
C ALA A 10 6.68 6.30 21.89
N ALA A 11 6.45 6.34 23.21
CA ALA A 11 5.12 6.23 23.80
C ALA A 11 4.24 7.45 23.48
N GLY A 12 4.82 8.64 23.36
CA GLY A 12 4.12 9.84 22.91
C GLY A 12 3.59 9.71 21.48
N ASP A 13 4.46 9.34 20.53
CA ASP A 13 4.05 9.11 19.13
C ASP A 13 3.02 7.97 19.03
N PHE A 14 3.20 6.89 19.81
CA PHE A 14 2.23 5.79 19.86
C PHE A 14 0.85 6.26 20.36
N ARG A 15 0.80 7.02 21.47
CA ARG A 15 -0.47 7.54 22.01
C ARG A 15 -1.18 8.49 21.04
N ASP A 16 -0.43 9.31 20.30
CA ASP A 16 -1.01 10.16 19.25
C ASP A 16 -1.67 9.32 18.15
N ARG A 17 -1.05 8.19 17.77
CA ARG A 17 -1.64 7.27 16.77
C ARG A 17 -2.88 6.55 17.29
N VAL A 18 -2.86 6.06 18.53
CA VAL A 18 -3.99 5.35 19.15
C VAL A 18 -5.25 6.20 19.20
N ARG A 19 -5.11 7.52 19.34
CA ARG A 19 -6.24 8.47 19.38
C ARG A 19 -6.86 8.77 18.01
N ARG A 20 -6.28 8.29 16.92
CA ARG A 20 -6.77 8.54 15.56
C ARG A 20 -7.78 7.46 15.16
N PRO A 21 -8.90 7.81 14.50
CA PRO A 21 -9.92 6.84 14.07
C PRO A 21 -9.36 5.71 13.20
N VAL A 22 -8.35 6.01 12.37
CA VAL A 22 -7.68 5.05 11.50
C VAL A 22 -7.07 3.89 12.30
N TYR A 23 -6.57 4.14 13.51
CA TYR A 23 -6.00 3.09 14.36
C TYR A 23 -7.03 2.03 14.73
N ALA A 24 -8.26 2.44 15.09
CA ALA A 24 -9.34 1.49 15.38
C ALA A 24 -9.69 0.63 14.15
N VAL A 25 -9.72 1.22 12.95
CA VAL A 25 -9.93 0.48 11.70
C VAL A 25 -8.83 -0.54 11.47
N THR A 26 -7.57 -0.21 11.76
CA THR A 26 -6.45 -1.16 11.61
C THR A 26 -6.52 -2.31 12.61
N LEU A 27 -7.00 -2.07 13.84
CA LEU A 27 -7.22 -3.16 14.81
C LEU A 27 -8.40 -4.05 14.41
N LEU A 28 -9.49 -3.48 13.89
CA LEU A 28 -10.62 -4.25 13.35
C LEU A 28 -10.20 -5.12 12.16
N ALA A 29 -9.35 -4.59 11.28
CA ALA A 29 -8.75 -5.39 10.20
C ALA A 29 -7.90 -6.55 10.74
N ALA A 30 -7.16 -6.35 11.84
CA ALA A 30 -6.42 -7.41 12.50
C ALA A 30 -7.36 -8.48 13.11
N VAL A 31 -8.49 -8.09 13.71
CA VAL A 31 -9.52 -9.04 14.16
C VAL A 31 -10.07 -9.84 12.98
N GLY A 32 -10.42 -9.17 11.88
CA GLY A 32 -10.92 -9.84 10.66
C GLY A 32 -9.89 -10.83 10.10
N LEU A 33 -8.61 -10.46 10.10
CA LEU A 33 -7.53 -11.35 9.69
C LEU A 33 -7.41 -12.57 10.63
N GLY A 34 -7.49 -12.38 11.95
CA GLY A 34 -7.44 -13.47 12.93
C GLY A 34 -8.65 -14.41 12.83
N TYR A 35 -9.83 -13.87 12.54
CA TYR A 35 -11.03 -14.66 12.26
C TYR A 35 -10.86 -15.52 11.00
N LEU A 36 -10.35 -14.92 9.92
CA LEU A 36 -10.06 -15.65 8.68
C LEU A 36 -8.97 -16.69 8.90
N ALA A 37 -7.98 -16.40 9.77
CA ALA A 37 -6.85 -17.28 10.11
C ALA A 37 -7.25 -18.64 10.72
N VAL A 38 -8.46 -18.72 11.28
CA VAL A 38 -8.97 -19.94 11.94
C VAL A 38 -10.36 -20.26 11.40
N PRO A 39 -10.48 -20.90 10.22
CA PRO A 39 -11.77 -21.23 9.61
C PRO A 39 -12.64 -22.18 10.45
N PRO A 40 -13.96 -22.30 10.18
CA PRO A 40 -14.82 -23.27 10.84
C PRO A 40 -14.34 -24.72 10.67
N VAL A 41 -14.60 -25.57 11.67
CA VAL A 41 -14.21 -27.00 11.68
C VAL A 41 -14.79 -27.77 10.49
N ASP A 42 -16.07 -27.54 10.20
CA ASP A 42 -16.80 -28.14 9.08
C ASP A 42 -16.68 -27.33 7.79
N GLY A 43 -15.77 -26.35 7.75
CA GLY A 43 -15.58 -25.46 6.62
C GLY A 43 -14.75 -26.09 5.51
N HIS A 44 -15.07 -25.72 4.26
CA HIS A 44 -14.25 -26.06 3.10
C HIS A 44 -12.97 -25.23 2.98
N TRP A 45 -12.65 -24.38 3.96
CA TRP A 45 -11.49 -23.48 3.90
C TRP A 45 -10.49 -23.88 4.97
N VAL A 46 -9.23 -24.02 4.57
CA VAL A 46 -8.13 -24.35 5.47
C VAL A 46 -6.98 -23.40 5.22
N ILE A 47 -6.22 -23.09 6.28
CA ILE A 47 -5.09 -22.16 6.21
C ILE A 47 -3.74 -22.84 6.32
N LEU A 48 -3.67 -23.93 7.06
CA LEU A 48 -2.46 -24.70 7.26
C LEU A 48 -2.82 -26.15 7.04
N ALA A 49 -2.18 -26.82 6.09
CA ALA A 49 -2.47 -28.22 5.82
C ALA A 49 -1.22 -28.92 5.30
N VAL A 50 -1.15 -30.21 5.60
CA VAL A 50 -0.21 -31.14 4.98
C VAL A 50 -1.05 -32.20 4.30
N GLY A 51 -1.23 -32.03 2.99
CA GLY A 51 -2.12 -32.88 2.21
C GLY A 51 -3.54 -32.93 2.77
N ARG A 52 -4.02 -34.12 3.11
CA ARG A 52 -5.36 -34.35 3.69
C ARG A 52 -5.48 -34.16 5.21
N TYR A 53 -4.40 -33.72 5.87
CA TYR A 53 -4.31 -33.63 7.33
C TYR A 53 -4.16 -32.19 7.80
N ARG A 54 -4.75 -31.90 8.97
CA ARG A 54 -4.56 -30.64 9.69
C ARG A 54 -4.34 -30.91 11.17
N GLY A 55 -3.69 -29.97 11.87
CA GLY A 55 -3.69 -30.00 13.32
C GLY A 55 -5.10 -29.79 13.88
N GLU A 56 -5.38 -30.41 15.02
CA GLU A 56 -6.50 -30.03 15.88
C GLU A 56 -6.39 -28.55 16.27
N TYR A 57 -7.52 -27.86 16.46
CA TYR A 57 -7.56 -26.47 16.93
C TYR A 57 -7.22 -26.38 18.42
N ASP A 58 -5.99 -26.73 18.76
CA ASP A 58 -5.34 -26.46 20.04
C ASP A 58 -4.55 -25.14 20.01
N SER A 59 -3.94 -24.79 21.14
CA SER A 59 -3.19 -23.53 21.26
C SER A 59 -1.95 -23.50 20.37
N ALA A 60 -1.27 -24.62 20.12
CA ALA A 60 -0.07 -24.66 19.31
C ALA A 60 -0.38 -24.43 17.83
N TYR A 61 -1.39 -25.11 17.31
CA TYR A 61 -1.82 -25.02 15.92
C TYR A 61 -2.48 -23.67 15.60
N VAL A 62 -3.45 -23.24 16.42
CA VAL A 62 -4.13 -21.94 16.26
C VAL A 62 -3.15 -20.79 16.39
N GLY A 63 -2.22 -20.88 17.36
CA GLY A 63 -1.15 -19.92 17.56
C GLY A 63 -0.23 -19.80 16.35
N LEU A 64 0.24 -20.93 15.81
CA LEU A 64 1.09 -20.93 14.62
C LEU A 64 0.37 -20.39 13.38
N ALA A 65 -0.81 -20.91 13.06
CA ALA A 65 -1.57 -20.52 11.87
C ALA A 65 -1.83 -19.00 11.86
N THR A 66 -2.26 -18.46 13.00
CA THR A 66 -2.53 -17.03 13.15
C THR A 66 -1.25 -16.19 13.15
N ALA A 67 -0.16 -16.67 13.76
CA ALA A 67 1.12 -15.97 13.72
C ALA A 67 1.73 -15.92 12.31
N LEU A 68 1.65 -16.99 11.53
CA LEU A 68 2.10 -17.02 10.13
C LEU A 68 1.26 -16.10 9.25
N ALA A 69 -0.07 -16.10 9.43
CA ALA A 69 -0.95 -15.14 8.77
C ALA A 69 -0.59 -13.69 9.16
N GLY A 70 -0.34 -13.44 10.44
CA GLY A 70 0.13 -12.14 10.93
C GLY A 70 1.46 -11.74 10.31
N ALA A 71 2.45 -12.63 10.31
CA ALA A 71 3.77 -12.41 9.70
C ALA A 71 3.65 -12.04 8.21
N LEU A 72 2.80 -12.75 7.46
CA LEU A 72 2.54 -12.48 6.04
C LEU A 72 1.86 -11.10 5.83
N TRP A 73 0.69 -10.92 6.43
CA TRP A 73 -0.18 -9.78 6.12
C TRP A 73 0.23 -8.49 6.82
N LEU A 74 0.75 -8.56 8.05
CA LEU A 74 1.24 -7.37 8.74
C LEU A 74 2.60 -6.90 8.23
N THR A 75 3.43 -7.78 7.65
CA THR A 75 4.61 -7.31 6.89
C THR A 75 4.16 -6.52 5.68
N LEU A 76 3.25 -7.06 4.86
CA LEU A 76 2.75 -6.36 3.67
C LEU A 76 1.99 -5.07 4.02
N GLY A 77 0.89 -5.19 4.77
CA GLY A 77 -0.04 -4.11 5.07
C GLY A 77 0.42 -3.19 6.21
N GLY A 78 1.08 -3.74 7.22
CA GLY A 78 1.51 -2.99 8.40
C GLY A 78 2.51 -1.87 8.07
N PHE A 79 3.35 -2.05 7.05
CA PHE A 79 4.20 -0.97 6.54
C PHE A 79 3.39 0.28 6.17
N TYR A 80 2.28 0.13 5.44
CA TYR A 80 1.44 1.27 5.04
C TYR A 80 0.76 1.94 6.25
N VAL A 81 0.49 1.18 7.31
CA VAL A 81 -0.07 1.68 8.57
C VAL A 81 0.95 2.50 9.34
N VAL A 82 2.20 2.03 9.45
CA VAL A 82 3.21 2.69 10.27
C VAL A 82 4.00 3.78 9.55
N ARG A 83 4.06 3.72 8.22
CA ARG A 83 4.66 4.75 7.37
C ARG A 83 3.90 6.07 7.51
N LYS A 84 4.62 7.18 7.34
CA LYS A 84 4.27 8.59 7.66
C LYS A 84 4.63 9.07 9.06
N GLY A 85 5.46 8.34 9.81
CA GLY A 85 5.89 8.76 11.15
C GLY A 85 6.67 10.08 11.15
N ILE A 86 7.66 10.19 10.28
CA ILE A 86 8.57 11.32 10.10
C ILE A 86 7.93 12.36 9.20
N GLY A 87 7.31 11.93 8.10
CA GLY A 87 6.64 12.84 7.17
C GLY A 87 5.53 13.66 7.82
N ARG A 88 4.82 13.09 8.81
CA ARG A 88 3.82 13.82 9.59
C ARG A 88 4.43 14.91 10.46
N ASP A 89 5.58 14.65 11.08
CA ASP A 89 6.27 15.66 11.89
C ASP A 89 6.65 16.87 11.02
N GLU A 90 6.99 16.64 9.75
CA GLU A 90 7.25 17.71 8.79
C GLU A 90 5.98 18.47 8.39
N GLU A 91 4.91 17.75 8.01
CA GLU A 91 3.63 18.33 7.58
C GLU A 91 2.97 19.16 8.69
N THR A 92 3.14 18.79 9.96
CA THR A 92 2.56 19.52 11.10
C THR A 92 3.47 20.61 11.66
N GLY A 93 4.72 20.73 11.18
CA GLY A 93 5.73 21.62 11.73
C GLY A 93 6.34 21.17 13.07
N VAL A 94 5.86 20.07 13.66
CA VAL A 94 6.41 19.51 14.92
C VAL A 94 7.88 19.14 14.77
N GLY A 95 8.30 18.72 13.56
CA GLY A 95 9.68 18.40 13.25
C GLY A 95 10.65 19.57 13.50
N GLN A 96 10.22 20.82 13.29
CA GLN A 96 11.03 22.02 13.54
C GLN A 96 11.21 22.25 15.04
N ILE A 97 10.16 22.03 15.84
CA ILE A 97 10.23 22.07 17.30
C ILE A 97 11.18 20.99 17.79
N LEU A 98 11.02 19.76 17.27
CA LEU A 98 11.91 18.64 17.61
C LEU A 98 13.35 18.92 17.22
N ALA A 99 13.63 19.62 16.12
CA ALA A 99 14.98 19.99 15.69
C ALA A 99 15.67 20.96 16.68
N ALA A 100 14.90 21.86 17.30
CA ALA A 100 15.41 22.83 18.28
C ALA A 100 15.72 22.23 19.68
N THR A 101 15.38 20.97 19.94
CA THR A 101 15.66 20.29 21.22
C THR A 101 17.08 19.66 21.26
N PRO A 102 17.61 19.29 22.44
CA PRO A 102 18.89 18.56 22.55
C PRO A 102 18.84 17.07 22.10
N LEU A 103 17.76 16.63 21.44
CA LEU A 103 17.57 15.26 20.97
C LEU A 103 18.57 14.90 19.84
N ARG A 104 19.21 13.74 19.89
CA ARG A 104 20.10 13.29 18.80
C ARG A 104 19.29 12.70 17.63
N THR A 105 19.81 12.77 16.41
CA THR A 105 19.15 12.17 15.23
C THR A 105 18.89 10.67 15.38
N SER A 106 19.88 9.90 15.84
CA SER A 106 19.72 8.46 16.08
C SER A 106 18.67 8.16 17.13
N ALA A 107 18.60 8.95 18.20
CA ALA A 107 17.58 8.83 19.24
C ALA A 107 16.16 9.06 18.70
N TYR A 108 15.98 10.07 17.84
CA TYR A 108 14.72 10.33 17.16
C TYR A 108 14.30 9.15 16.27
N LEU A 109 15.22 8.63 15.45
CA LEU A 109 14.96 7.50 14.55
C LEU A 109 14.61 6.21 15.32
N VAL A 110 15.34 5.91 16.39
CA VAL A 110 15.05 4.77 17.26
C VAL A 110 13.69 4.92 17.95
N ALA A 111 13.33 6.13 18.40
CA ALA A 111 12.01 6.36 18.98
C ALA A 111 10.88 6.16 17.96
N LYS A 112 11.07 6.59 16.70
CA LYS A 112 10.11 6.35 15.61
C LYS A 112 10.00 4.87 15.25
N PHE A 113 11.13 4.16 15.23
CA PHE A 113 11.15 2.70 15.09
C PHE A 113 10.37 2.00 16.19
N LEU A 114 10.63 2.32 17.46
CA LEU A 114 9.92 1.74 18.59
C LEU A 114 8.43 2.06 18.56
N SER A 115 8.05 3.29 18.18
CA SER A 115 6.64 3.64 18.00
C SER A 115 5.97 2.82 16.89
N ASN A 116 6.63 2.66 15.75
CA ASN A 116 6.15 1.79 14.67
C ASN A 116 6.01 0.33 15.15
N LEU A 117 6.99 -0.18 15.91
CA LEU A 117 6.95 -1.52 16.48
C LEU A 117 5.81 -1.68 17.51
N LEU A 118 5.51 -0.66 18.31
CA LEU A 118 4.36 -0.68 19.22
C LEU A 118 3.01 -0.73 18.48
N VAL A 119 2.88 -0.01 17.36
CA VAL A 119 1.68 -0.08 16.51
C VAL A 119 1.51 -1.46 15.87
N LEU A 120 2.58 -2.02 15.29
CA LEU A 120 2.52 -3.36 14.71
C LEU A 120 2.32 -4.43 15.80
N GLY A 121 2.97 -4.26 16.95
CA GLY A 121 2.84 -5.13 18.12
C GLY A 121 1.44 -5.12 18.71
N SER A 122 0.73 -4.00 18.70
CA SER A 122 -0.67 -3.96 19.14
C SER A 122 -1.61 -4.69 18.17
N MET A 123 -1.38 -4.56 16.86
CA MET A 123 -2.09 -5.38 15.85
C MET A 123 -1.81 -6.88 16.06
N LEU A 124 -0.55 -7.24 16.34
CA LEU A 124 -0.14 -8.61 16.63
C LEU A 124 -0.78 -9.14 17.93
N GLY A 125 -0.87 -8.30 18.96
CA GLY A 125 -1.56 -8.63 20.21
C GLY A 125 -3.06 -8.87 20.01
N VAL A 126 -3.72 -8.05 19.18
CA VAL A 126 -5.12 -8.27 18.80
C VAL A 126 -5.29 -9.58 18.02
N LEU A 127 -4.35 -9.94 17.14
CA LEU A 127 -4.36 -11.25 16.49
C LEU A 127 -4.23 -12.39 17.50
N ALA A 128 -3.34 -12.28 18.49
CA ALA A 128 -3.19 -13.30 19.53
C ALA A 128 -4.45 -13.46 20.40
N LEU A 129 -5.09 -12.35 20.78
CA LEU A 129 -6.38 -12.37 21.49
C LEU A 129 -7.48 -12.99 20.63
N THR A 130 -7.50 -12.67 19.33
CA THR A 130 -8.45 -13.26 18.38
C THR A 130 -8.21 -14.76 18.23
N ALA A 131 -6.95 -15.20 18.17
CA ALA A 131 -6.58 -16.61 18.11
C ALA A 131 -7.11 -17.39 19.32
N ALA A 132 -6.90 -16.86 20.54
CA ALA A 132 -7.45 -17.43 21.77
C ALA A 132 -8.98 -17.54 21.72
N ALA A 133 -9.66 -16.47 21.31
CA ALA A 133 -11.11 -16.45 21.18
C ALA A 133 -11.60 -17.48 20.14
N MET A 134 -10.93 -17.56 18.99
CA MET A 134 -11.28 -18.48 17.92
C MET A 134 -11.07 -19.93 18.33
N GLN A 135 -10.00 -20.26 19.06
CA GLN A 135 -9.81 -21.62 19.60
C GLN A 135 -11.02 -22.05 20.45
N LEU A 136 -11.50 -21.18 21.35
CA LEU A 136 -12.69 -21.44 22.17
C LEU A 136 -13.97 -21.58 21.34
N VAL A 137 -14.13 -20.75 20.31
CA VAL A 137 -15.29 -20.77 19.40
C VAL A 137 -15.32 -22.03 18.53
N ARG A 138 -14.16 -22.48 18.04
CA ARG A 138 -14.06 -23.72 17.23
C ARG A 138 -14.29 -24.97 18.08
N GLY A 139 -13.90 -24.94 19.35
CA GLY A 139 -14.38 -25.89 20.34
C GLY A 139 -13.79 -27.29 20.28
N GLU A 140 -12.80 -27.56 19.42
CA GLU A 140 -12.07 -28.85 19.38
C GLU A 140 -11.25 -29.05 20.66
N HIS A 141 -10.52 -28.02 21.10
CA HIS A 141 -9.82 -27.98 22.39
C HIS A 141 -10.07 -26.66 23.12
N ARG A 142 -10.70 -26.74 24.30
CA ARG A 142 -11.05 -25.54 25.10
C ARG A 142 -9.98 -25.12 26.11
N ALA A 143 -8.97 -25.97 26.34
CA ALA A 143 -7.84 -25.61 27.19
C ALA A 143 -6.91 -24.67 26.42
N ILE A 144 -6.71 -23.46 26.96
CA ILE A 144 -5.74 -22.50 26.41
C ILE A 144 -4.42 -22.69 27.13
N ASP A 145 -3.38 -23.07 26.40
CA ASP A 145 -1.99 -22.97 26.84
C ASP A 145 -1.40 -21.63 26.30
N PRO A 146 -1.20 -20.62 27.16
CA PRO A 146 -0.69 -19.32 26.73
C PRO A 146 0.71 -19.40 26.11
N VAL A 147 1.55 -20.34 26.57
CA VAL A 147 2.92 -20.46 26.06
C VAL A 147 2.89 -21.03 24.65
N ALA A 148 2.16 -22.13 24.46
CA ALA A 148 1.99 -22.72 23.12
C ALA A 148 1.34 -21.74 22.14
N LEU A 149 0.34 -20.96 22.59
CA LEU A 149 -0.35 -19.98 21.76
C LEU A 149 0.56 -18.81 21.36
N LEU A 150 1.31 -18.22 22.32
CA LEU A 150 2.05 -16.97 22.10
C LEU A 150 3.44 -17.17 21.51
N THR A 151 4.05 -18.34 21.68
CA THR A 151 5.41 -18.60 21.19
C THR A 151 5.56 -18.32 19.69
N PRO A 152 4.66 -18.77 18.79
CA PRO A 152 4.75 -18.44 17.37
C PRO A 152 4.69 -16.93 17.09
N PHE A 153 3.84 -16.17 17.79
CA PHE A 153 3.76 -14.72 17.61
C PHE A 153 5.09 -14.02 17.92
N VAL A 154 5.74 -14.42 19.01
CA VAL A 154 7.01 -13.83 19.45
C VAL A 154 8.17 -14.27 18.57
N VAL A 155 8.20 -15.54 18.16
CA VAL A 155 9.36 -16.10 17.46
C VAL A 155 9.28 -15.87 15.95
N THR A 156 8.11 -15.94 15.32
CA THR A 156 7.98 -15.82 13.85
C THR A 156 7.55 -14.41 13.44
N ALA A 157 6.44 -13.92 13.97
CA ALA A 157 5.83 -12.67 13.50
C ALA A 157 6.58 -11.43 14.01
N LEU A 158 6.84 -11.32 15.31
CA LEU A 158 7.43 -10.11 15.91
C LEU A 158 8.78 -9.69 15.28
N PRO A 159 9.73 -10.61 14.96
CA PRO A 159 10.98 -10.24 14.29
C PRO A 159 10.76 -9.65 12.89
N LEU A 160 9.80 -10.17 12.13
CA LEU A 160 9.44 -9.62 10.81
C LEU A 160 8.77 -8.25 10.91
N LEU A 161 7.98 -8.03 11.97
CA LEU A 161 7.43 -6.70 12.26
C LEU A 161 8.50 -5.70 12.67
N ALA A 162 9.57 -6.14 13.35
CA ALA A 162 10.73 -5.30 13.60
C ALA A 162 11.41 -4.87 12.29
N VAL A 163 11.62 -5.80 11.35
CA VAL A 163 12.16 -5.44 10.02
C VAL A 163 11.24 -4.45 9.30
N THR A 164 9.94 -4.68 9.35
CA THR A 164 8.93 -3.81 8.72
C THR A 164 8.92 -2.41 9.34
N ALA A 165 9.00 -2.31 10.67
CA ALA A 165 9.11 -1.05 11.39
C ALA A 165 10.40 -0.28 11.04
N ALA A 166 11.52 -1.00 10.92
CA ALA A 166 12.81 -0.44 10.53
C ALA A 166 12.80 0.04 9.07
N ALA A 167 12.24 -0.75 8.15
CA ALA A 167 12.07 -0.39 6.76
C ALA A 167 11.20 0.87 6.59
N ALA A 168 10.14 1.03 7.37
CA ALA A 168 9.33 2.24 7.35
C ALA A 168 10.14 3.50 7.69
N VAL A 169 10.99 3.43 8.72
CA VAL A 169 11.90 4.54 9.07
C VAL A 169 12.90 4.81 7.94
N LEU A 170 13.55 3.76 7.42
CA LEU A 170 14.50 3.88 6.31
C LEU A 170 13.87 4.55 5.08
N PHE A 171 12.71 4.07 4.64
CA PHE A 171 12.00 4.56 3.46
C PHE A 171 11.58 6.02 3.61
N GLU A 172 11.23 6.47 4.81
CA GLU A 172 10.87 7.88 5.04
C GLU A 172 12.07 8.83 5.00
N THR A 173 13.28 8.34 5.27
CA THR A 173 14.51 9.16 5.26
C THR A 173 15.17 9.27 3.88
N LEU A 174 14.81 8.40 2.93
CA LEU A 174 15.37 8.39 1.58
C LEU A 174 14.50 9.22 0.63
N PRO A 175 15.02 10.28 -0.03
CA PRO A 175 14.20 11.18 -0.85
C PRO A 175 13.34 10.49 -1.92
N LEU A 176 13.91 9.48 -2.61
CA LEU A 176 13.21 8.72 -3.65
C LEU A 176 12.11 7.83 -3.06
N LEU A 177 12.42 7.12 -1.97
CA LEU A 177 11.51 6.18 -1.33
C LEU A 177 10.52 6.85 -0.36
N ARG A 178 10.67 8.14 -0.07
CA ARG A 178 9.70 8.91 0.70
C ARG A 178 8.41 9.18 -0.07
N SER A 179 8.50 9.21 -1.40
CA SER A 179 7.38 9.42 -2.32
C SER A 179 6.47 8.20 -2.45
N GLY A 180 5.47 8.27 -3.33
CA GLY A 180 4.64 7.11 -3.73
C GLY A 180 5.46 5.94 -4.28
N THR A 181 6.63 6.18 -4.87
CA THR A 181 7.51 5.11 -5.37
C THR A 181 7.90 4.13 -4.28
N GLY A 182 8.14 4.59 -3.05
CA GLY A 182 8.46 3.72 -1.92
C GLY A 182 7.34 2.75 -1.54
N ASN A 183 6.07 3.11 -1.76
CA ASN A 183 4.94 2.20 -1.55
C ASN A 183 4.93 1.05 -2.57
N VAL A 184 5.23 1.36 -3.83
CA VAL A 184 5.30 0.36 -4.90
C VAL A 184 6.51 -0.56 -4.69
N VAL A 185 7.67 0.02 -4.37
CA VAL A 185 8.89 -0.75 -4.05
C VAL A 185 8.65 -1.66 -2.85
N TRP A 186 8.02 -1.15 -1.78
CA TRP A 186 7.69 -1.98 -0.62
C TRP A 186 6.78 -3.15 -0.99
N PHE A 187 5.76 -2.92 -1.82
CA PHE A 187 4.87 -4.01 -2.26
C PHE A 187 5.66 -5.14 -2.90
N PHE A 188 6.57 -4.85 -3.83
CA PHE A 188 7.41 -5.87 -4.48
C PHE A 188 8.45 -6.48 -3.54
N VAL A 189 9.04 -5.71 -2.63
CA VAL A 189 9.96 -6.22 -1.61
C VAL A 189 9.22 -7.17 -0.65
N ALA A 190 8.08 -6.75 -0.13
CA ALA A 190 7.24 -7.58 0.73
C ALA A 190 6.82 -8.85 -0.01
N LEU A 191 6.43 -8.75 -1.28
CA LEU A 191 6.09 -9.90 -2.10
C LEU A 191 7.25 -10.88 -2.28
N ALA A 192 8.45 -10.39 -2.56
CA ALA A 192 9.64 -11.22 -2.67
C ALA A 192 9.97 -11.89 -1.32
N VAL A 193 9.84 -11.16 -0.22
CA VAL A 193 10.04 -11.68 1.15
C VAL A 193 8.98 -12.72 1.50
N THR A 194 7.73 -12.54 1.12
CA THR A 194 6.65 -13.47 1.46
C THR A 194 6.68 -14.72 0.60
N ILE A 195 6.89 -14.61 -0.71
CA ILE A 195 7.06 -15.76 -1.61
C ILE A 195 8.34 -16.52 -1.26
N GLY A 196 9.48 -15.82 -1.28
CA GLY A 196 10.78 -16.43 -1.01
C GLY A 196 10.91 -16.96 0.43
N GLY A 197 10.27 -16.28 1.38
CA GLY A 197 10.27 -16.66 2.80
C GLY A 197 9.49 -17.92 3.13
N GLN A 198 8.72 -18.49 2.20
CA GLN A 198 8.11 -19.81 2.35
C GLN A 198 9.10 -20.96 2.09
N SER A 199 10.23 -20.68 1.44
CA SER A 199 11.25 -21.70 1.16
C SER A 199 11.92 -22.20 2.45
N PRO A 200 12.18 -23.51 2.59
CA PRO A 200 12.94 -24.06 3.72
C PRO A 200 14.34 -23.46 3.87
N GLY A 201 14.97 -23.06 2.76
CA GLY A 201 16.31 -22.45 2.72
C GLY A 201 16.33 -20.93 2.82
N ALA A 202 15.20 -20.28 3.16
CA ALA A 202 15.12 -18.84 3.22
C ALA A 202 16.07 -18.26 4.29
N PRO A 203 16.75 -17.13 4.00
CA PRO A 203 17.64 -16.50 4.96
C PRO A 203 16.88 -16.09 6.22
N PHE A 204 17.55 -16.19 7.37
CA PHE A 204 16.96 -15.92 8.69
C PHE A 204 15.67 -16.71 9.00
N GLY A 205 15.50 -17.87 8.37
CA GLY A 205 14.35 -18.75 8.55
C GLY A 205 13.06 -18.27 7.86
N GLY A 206 13.14 -17.28 6.97
CA GLY A 206 12.01 -16.78 6.18
C GLY A 206 10.81 -16.37 7.03
N LEU A 207 9.61 -16.82 6.65
CA LEU A 207 8.37 -16.65 7.43
C LEU A 207 8.26 -17.64 8.62
N GLY A 208 9.12 -18.65 8.69
CA GLY A 208 9.02 -19.78 9.64
C GLY A 208 8.25 -20.98 9.11
N VAL A 209 7.88 -20.93 7.83
CA VAL A 209 7.11 -21.97 7.13
C VAL A 209 7.85 -23.28 7.02
N GLY A 210 9.14 -23.27 6.68
CA GLY A 210 9.92 -24.50 6.54
C GLY A 210 9.89 -25.38 7.80
N GLN A 211 10.11 -24.78 8.97
CA GLN A 211 10.07 -25.51 10.26
C GLN A 211 8.67 -25.98 10.62
N ALA A 212 7.67 -25.13 10.42
CA ALA A 212 6.28 -25.50 10.64
C ALA A 212 5.87 -26.70 9.76
N ALA A 213 6.21 -26.65 8.48
CA ALA A 213 5.90 -27.68 7.52
C ALA A 213 6.58 -29.01 7.85
N GLU A 214 7.87 -28.97 8.22
CA GLU A 214 8.64 -30.16 8.59
C GLU A 214 8.08 -30.82 9.86
N SER A 215 7.84 -30.03 10.91
CA SER A 215 7.26 -30.55 12.16
C SER A 215 5.87 -31.13 11.95
N LEU A 216 5.02 -30.44 11.15
CA LEU A 216 3.66 -30.90 10.89
C LEU A 216 3.64 -32.19 10.05
N ARG A 217 4.56 -32.34 9.07
CA ARG A 217 4.75 -33.58 8.31
C ARG A 217 5.21 -34.73 9.20
N ALA A 218 6.22 -34.51 10.03
CA ALA A 218 6.73 -35.53 10.94
C ALA A 218 5.66 -36.03 11.91
N ALA A 219 4.85 -35.12 12.46
CA ALA A 219 3.76 -35.47 13.35
C ALA A 219 2.60 -36.18 12.64
N ALA A 220 2.27 -35.79 11.41
CA ALA A 220 1.25 -36.49 10.61
C ALA A 220 1.67 -37.95 10.32
N LEU A 221 2.94 -38.16 9.91
CA LEU A 221 3.49 -39.50 9.71
C LEU A 221 3.46 -40.33 10.99
N ALA A 222 3.84 -39.75 12.14
CA ALA A 222 3.79 -40.41 13.44
C ALA A 222 2.36 -40.78 13.87
N ALA A 223 1.36 -40.00 13.45
CA ALA A 223 -0.06 -40.26 13.69
C ALA A 223 -0.67 -41.31 12.73
N GLY A 224 0.14 -41.93 11.86
CA GLY A 224 -0.30 -42.97 10.94
C GLY A 224 -0.84 -42.46 9.60
N ALA A 225 -0.50 -41.22 9.20
CA ALA A 225 -0.69 -40.79 7.82
C ALA A 225 0.09 -41.71 6.87
N GLY A 226 -0.52 -42.07 5.74
CA GLY A 226 0.19 -42.79 4.66
C GLY A 226 1.37 -41.97 4.12
N PRO A 227 2.15 -42.48 3.13
CA PRO A 227 3.28 -41.73 2.59
C PRO A 227 2.83 -40.35 2.12
N VAL A 228 3.22 -39.31 2.86
CA VAL A 228 2.99 -37.88 2.54
C VAL A 228 3.96 -37.43 1.43
N GLU A 229 4.57 -38.38 0.72
CA GLU A 229 5.53 -38.14 -0.37
C GLU A 229 4.80 -37.48 -1.54
N GLY A 230 5.07 -36.19 -1.74
CA GLY A 230 4.47 -35.39 -2.80
C GLY A 230 3.25 -34.55 -2.39
N GLU A 231 2.77 -34.65 -1.14
CA GLU A 231 1.70 -33.77 -0.64
C GLU A 231 2.26 -32.40 -0.19
N GLU A 232 1.87 -31.36 -0.92
CA GLU A 232 2.34 -29.99 -0.72
C GLU A 232 1.85 -29.42 0.62
N PHE A 233 2.74 -28.73 1.32
CA PHE A 233 2.37 -27.93 2.47
C PHE A 233 1.62 -26.72 1.93
N SER A 234 0.37 -26.54 2.36
CA SER A 234 -0.42 -25.39 1.99
C SER A 234 -0.41 -24.35 3.11
N LEU A 235 0.01 -23.13 2.78
CA LEU A 235 -0.17 -21.94 3.59
C LEU A 235 -0.97 -20.91 2.81
N GLY A 236 -2.19 -20.64 3.28
CA GLY A 236 -3.10 -19.68 2.65
C GLY A 236 -4.53 -20.18 2.70
N LEU A 237 -5.49 -19.32 2.38
CA LEU A 237 -6.90 -19.71 2.32
C LEU A 237 -7.13 -20.63 1.11
N THR A 238 -7.02 -21.94 1.33
CA THR A 238 -7.24 -22.97 0.30
C THR A 238 -8.62 -23.58 0.49
N LYS A 239 -9.37 -23.69 -0.61
CA LYS A 239 -10.63 -24.43 -0.62
C LYS A 239 -10.34 -25.92 -0.79
N VAL A 240 -10.91 -26.76 0.06
CA VAL A 240 -10.80 -28.22 0.04
C VAL A 240 -12.20 -28.81 -0.11
N ASP A 241 -12.36 -29.80 -1.00
CA ASP A 241 -13.66 -30.41 -1.29
C ASP A 241 -14.16 -31.30 -0.14
N THR A 242 -13.24 -31.92 0.60
CA THR A 242 -13.55 -32.74 1.79
C THR A 242 -12.88 -32.15 3.03
N PRO A 243 -13.55 -32.16 4.20
CA PRO A 243 -12.92 -31.74 5.44
C PRO A 243 -11.65 -32.55 5.74
N LEU A 244 -10.57 -31.86 6.12
CA LEU A 244 -9.31 -32.49 6.46
C LEU A 244 -9.40 -33.28 7.76
N VAL A 245 -8.60 -34.34 7.86
CA VAL A 245 -8.53 -35.19 9.06
C VAL A 245 -7.70 -34.46 10.13
N PRO A 246 -8.28 -34.14 11.30
CA PRO A 246 -7.53 -33.54 12.40
C PRO A 246 -6.63 -34.57 13.08
N PHE A 247 -5.46 -34.12 13.57
CA PHE A 247 -4.58 -34.93 14.40
C PHE A 247 -3.93 -34.08 15.51
N PRO A 248 -3.56 -34.69 16.66
CA PRO A 248 -2.91 -33.98 17.75
C PRO A 248 -1.49 -33.55 17.36
N TRP A 249 -1.18 -32.27 17.52
CA TRP A 249 0.14 -31.72 17.16
C TRP A 249 0.67 -30.78 18.25
N ALA A 250 1.79 -31.17 18.87
CA ALA A 250 2.38 -30.44 20.00
C ALA A 250 3.05 -29.09 19.62
N GLY A 251 3.06 -28.71 18.33
CA GLY A 251 3.66 -27.47 17.85
C GLY A 251 4.97 -27.66 17.09
N ALA A 252 5.49 -26.56 16.52
CA ALA A 252 6.61 -26.58 15.58
C ALA A 252 7.96 -26.93 16.22
N GLY A 253 8.12 -26.79 17.54
CA GLY A 253 9.37 -27.10 18.24
C GLY A 253 10.57 -26.29 17.71
N PHE A 254 10.50 -24.95 17.80
CA PHE A 254 11.54 -24.06 17.27
C PHE A 254 12.92 -24.38 17.84
N ASP A 255 13.88 -24.68 16.96
CA ASP A 255 15.24 -25.04 17.35
C ASP A 255 16.09 -23.82 17.73
N GLY A 256 17.19 -24.04 18.45
CA GLY A 256 18.10 -22.97 18.85
C GLY A 256 18.71 -22.22 17.66
N GLY A 257 18.90 -22.89 16.52
CA GLY A 257 19.40 -22.29 15.29
C GLY A 257 18.44 -21.24 14.73
N PHE A 258 17.15 -21.54 14.65
CA PHE A 258 16.13 -20.58 14.23
C PHE A 258 15.97 -19.43 15.21
N LEU A 259 16.00 -19.70 16.52
CA LEU A 259 15.94 -18.62 17.52
C LEU A 259 17.11 -17.65 17.35
N LEU A 260 18.32 -18.15 17.09
CA LEU A 260 19.48 -17.31 16.79
C LEU A 260 19.28 -16.49 15.51
N GLN A 261 18.76 -17.10 14.45
CA GLN A 261 18.44 -16.40 13.20
C GLN A 261 17.42 -15.26 13.42
N ARG A 262 16.40 -15.48 14.26
CA ARG A 262 15.40 -14.46 14.63
C ARG A 262 16.00 -13.33 15.45
N LEU A 263 16.88 -13.66 16.40
CA LEU A 263 17.62 -12.66 17.17
C LEU A 263 18.51 -11.80 16.26
N LEU A 264 19.23 -12.41 15.33
CA LEU A 264 20.04 -11.71 14.34
C LEU A 264 19.19 -10.77 13.46
N LEU A 265 17.98 -11.20 13.08
CA LEU A 265 17.05 -10.38 12.31
C LEU A 265 16.58 -9.13 13.09
N VAL A 266 16.32 -9.28 14.39
CA VAL A 266 15.98 -8.15 15.28
C VAL A 266 17.17 -7.21 15.44
N LEU A 267 18.38 -7.73 15.64
CA LEU A 267 19.60 -6.93 15.72
C LEU A 267 19.87 -6.16 14.42
N LEU A 268 19.67 -6.81 13.26
CA LEU A 268 19.76 -6.18 11.95
C LEU A 268 18.73 -5.05 11.79
N SER A 269 17.52 -5.23 12.31
CA SER A 269 16.48 -4.19 12.29
C SER A 269 16.92 -2.95 13.08
N VAL A 270 17.54 -3.13 14.24
CA VAL A 270 18.09 -2.02 15.04
C VAL A 270 19.24 -1.33 14.30
N ALA A 271 20.14 -2.09 13.67
CA ALA A 271 21.22 -1.53 12.86
C ALA A 271 20.67 -0.72 11.66
N LEU A 272 19.65 -1.23 10.99
CA LEU A 272 18.99 -0.59 9.85
C LEU A 272 18.38 0.77 10.22
N VAL A 273 17.87 0.93 11.45
CA VAL A 273 17.30 2.19 11.97
C VAL A 273 18.38 3.22 12.31
N ALA A 274 19.58 2.78 12.68
CA ALA A 274 20.68 3.68 12.94
C ALA A 274 21.30 4.23 11.65
N LEU A 275 21.24 3.47 10.55
CA LEU A 275 21.86 3.80 9.27
C LEU A 275 21.43 5.19 8.72
N PRO A 276 20.14 5.60 8.74
CA PRO A 276 19.75 6.92 8.30
C PRO A 276 20.33 8.10 9.08
N ALA A 277 20.91 7.88 10.26
CA ALA A 277 21.59 8.95 10.99
C ALA A 277 22.78 9.53 10.20
N LEU A 278 23.28 8.81 9.19
CA LEU A 278 24.37 9.26 8.31
C LEU A 278 23.95 10.34 7.30
N TRP A 279 22.68 10.38 6.88
CA TRP A 279 22.20 11.34 5.85
C TRP A 279 20.98 12.18 6.28
N PHE A 280 20.23 11.77 7.31
CA PHE A 280 19.03 12.48 7.72
C PHE A 280 19.37 13.79 8.46
N GLY A 281 19.09 14.92 7.83
CA GLY A 281 19.41 16.27 8.31
C GLY A 281 18.48 16.87 9.39
N ARG A 282 17.62 16.07 10.04
CA ARG A 282 16.78 16.46 11.19
C ARG A 282 15.96 17.76 11.02
N PHE A 283 15.22 17.86 9.92
CA PHE A 283 14.35 19.01 9.60
C PHE A 283 15.06 20.38 9.64
N ASP A 284 16.39 20.41 9.58
CA ASP A 284 17.19 21.63 9.60
C ASP A 284 17.00 22.41 8.28
N PRO A 285 16.41 23.63 8.32
CA PRO A 285 16.21 24.45 7.13
C PRO A 285 17.52 24.77 6.40
N ALA A 286 18.66 24.81 7.09
CA ALA A 286 19.96 25.11 6.52
C ALA A 286 20.60 23.92 5.77
N ARG A 287 20.14 22.69 6.05
CA ARG A 287 20.59 21.46 5.38
C ARG A 287 19.59 20.94 4.33
N GLY A 288 18.44 21.60 4.20
CA GLY A 288 17.48 21.28 3.15
C GLY A 288 18.04 21.59 1.77
N LEU A 289 17.91 20.66 0.82
CA LEU A 289 18.16 20.94 -0.59
C LEU A 289 17.33 22.17 -1.02
N PRO A 290 17.89 23.11 -1.80
CA PRO A 290 17.26 24.40 -2.16
C PRO A 290 16.11 24.27 -3.18
N ALA A 291 15.31 23.19 -3.13
CA ALA A 291 14.23 22.96 -4.07
C ALA A 291 13.03 23.91 -3.86
N ALA A 292 12.87 24.48 -2.65
CA ALA A 292 11.83 25.48 -2.37
C ALA A 292 12.33 26.94 -2.47
N ALA A 293 13.66 27.17 -2.47
CA ALA A 293 14.24 28.49 -2.67
C ALA A 293 14.36 28.88 -4.16
N ALA A 294 14.30 27.89 -5.07
CA ALA A 294 14.31 28.09 -6.52
C ALA A 294 12.97 28.60 -7.10
N ALA A 295 11.94 28.76 -6.27
CA ALA A 295 10.67 29.40 -6.62
C ALA A 295 10.60 30.87 -6.17
N ARG A 296 11.75 31.54 -5.96
CA ARG A 296 11.78 32.99 -6.09
C ARG A 296 11.65 33.30 -7.59
N PRO A 297 10.73 34.18 -8.02
CA PRO A 297 10.80 34.67 -9.39
C PRO A 297 12.17 35.30 -9.55
N SER A 298 12.91 34.86 -10.55
CA SER A 298 14.11 35.54 -11.04
C SER A 298 13.71 36.91 -11.59
N GLY A 299 13.39 37.84 -10.71
CA GLY A 299 13.61 39.25 -10.97
C GLY A 299 15.11 39.40 -11.04
N ARG A 300 15.62 39.76 -12.22
CA ARG A 300 16.99 40.26 -12.37
C ARG A 300 17.12 41.46 -11.42
N GLU A 301 17.66 41.21 -10.24
CA GLU A 301 18.20 42.25 -9.38
C GLU A 301 19.56 42.61 -9.99
N SER A 302 19.50 43.43 -11.04
CA SER A 302 20.66 44.16 -11.53
C SER A 302 21.07 45.10 -10.40
N ALA A 303 22.18 44.80 -9.74
CA ALA A 303 22.82 45.74 -8.82
C ALA A 303 23.04 47.08 -9.55
N PRO A 304 22.63 48.23 -8.97
CA PRO A 304 22.92 49.51 -9.58
C PRO A 304 24.41 49.81 -9.38
N SER A 305 25.18 49.68 -10.45
CA SER A 305 26.49 50.32 -10.54
C SER A 305 26.27 51.83 -10.51
N GLY A 306 26.71 52.47 -9.44
CA GLY A 306 26.62 53.91 -9.28
C GLY A 306 27.32 54.64 -10.43
N ARG A 307 26.55 55.46 -11.15
CA ARG A 307 27.03 56.67 -11.80
C ARG A 307 25.95 57.74 -11.69
N ASP A 308 26.40 58.88 -11.22
CA ASP A 308 25.65 60.09 -10.90
C ASP A 308 24.79 60.56 -12.08
N SER A 309 23.52 60.83 -11.79
CA SER A 309 22.69 61.78 -12.52
C SER A 309 21.58 62.23 -11.58
N ALA A 310 21.74 63.44 -11.06
CA ALA A 310 20.72 64.14 -10.29
C ALA A 310 19.50 64.42 -11.20
N GLY A 311 18.30 64.06 -10.74
CA GLY A 311 17.05 64.43 -11.40
C GLY A 311 15.93 63.44 -11.11
N GLU A 312 14.89 63.92 -10.42
CA GLU A 312 13.60 63.27 -10.17
C GLU A 312 13.56 62.11 -9.15
N ALA A 313 13.28 62.50 -7.90
CA ALA A 313 12.68 61.63 -6.90
C ALA A 313 11.27 61.19 -7.35
N ALA A 314 11.21 60.13 -8.15
CA ALA A 314 9.96 59.40 -8.37
C ALA A 314 9.61 58.64 -7.09
N GLN A 315 8.68 59.20 -6.31
CA GLN A 315 7.99 58.50 -5.23
C GLN A 315 7.17 57.35 -5.83
N SER A 316 7.78 56.19 -6.02
CA SER A 316 7.04 54.96 -6.30
C SER A 316 6.39 54.48 -5.00
N GLY A 317 5.28 55.10 -4.62
CA GLY A 317 4.36 54.53 -3.66
C GLY A 317 3.85 53.16 -4.16
N PRO A 318 3.42 52.25 -3.27
CA PRO A 318 2.83 50.99 -3.68
C PRO A 318 1.61 51.30 -4.56
N VAL A 319 1.70 51.00 -5.85
CA VAL A 319 0.57 51.14 -6.77
C VAL A 319 -0.50 50.18 -6.25
N PRO A 320 -1.67 50.66 -5.79
CA PRO A 320 -2.74 49.78 -5.41
C PRO A 320 -3.14 49.01 -6.66
N VAL A 321 -2.88 47.69 -6.66
CA VAL A 321 -3.41 46.80 -7.68
C VAL A 321 -4.92 46.76 -7.48
N ALA A 322 -5.62 47.66 -8.16
CA ALA A 322 -7.07 47.67 -8.18
C ALA A 322 -7.52 46.38 -8.87
N PHE A 323 -7.93 45.38 -8.08
CA PHE A 323 -8.63 44.22 -8.59
C PHE A 323 -10.00 44.67 -9.10
N THR A 324 -10.04 45.16 -10.34
CA THR A 324 -11.30 45.40 -11.03
C THR A 324 -11.96 44.05 -11.27
N LEU A 325 -13.14 43.84 -10.68
CA LEU A 325 -13.94 42.65 -10.96
C LEU A 325 -14.11 42.50 -12.48
N PRO A 326 -13.87 41.30 -13.05
CA PRO A 326 -14.04 41.08 -14.48
C PRO A 326 -15.45 41.47 -14.90
N ARG A 327 -15.58 42.49 -15.76
CA ARG A 327 -16.87 43.00 -16.26
C ARG A 327 -17.47 42.12 -17.36
N THR A 328 -16.71 41.15 -17.87
CA THR A 328 -17.18 40.19 -18.85
C THR A 328 -17.97 39.09 -18.16
N ALA A 329 -19.27 38.98 -18.48
CA ALA A 329 -20.08 37.86 -18.04
C ALA A 329 -19.43 36.53 -18.47
N PRO A 330 -19.33 35.53 -17.58
CA PRO A 330 -18.74 34.25 -17.94
C PRO A 330 -19.62 33.55 -19.00
N ALA A 331 -19.09 33.41 -20.22
CA ALA A 331 -19.75 32.66 -21.27
C ALA A 331 -19.67 31.15 -20.98
N SER A 332 -20.83 30.48 -20.84
CA SER A 332 -20.95 29.04 -20.59
C SER A 332 -20.78 28.23 -21.90
N GLY A 333 -19.56 28.18 -22.44
CA GLY A 333 -19.23 27.40 -23.64
C GLY A 333 -18.97 25.90 -23.38
N ARG A 334 -18.72 25.13 -24.47
CA ARG A 334 -18.26 23.72 -24.43
C ARG A 334 -16.78 23.63 -24.00
N THR A 335 -16.49 23.99 -22.76
CA THR A 335 -15.11 24.06 -22.22
C THR A 335 -14.57 22.73 -21.72
N PHE A 336 -15.38 21.66 -21.66
CA PHE A 336 -14.97 20.36 -21.12
C PHE A 336 -13.77 19.76 -21.86
N GLY A 337 -13.71 19.87 -23.19
CA GLY A 337 -12.56 19.35 -23.96
C GLY A 337 -11.25 20.06 -23.61
N ARG A 338 -11.30 21.39 -23.40
CA ARG A 338 -10.11 22.16 -22.96
C ARG A 338 -9.72 21.80 -21.53
N LEU A 339 -10.71 21.57 -20.67
CA LEU A 339 -10.48 21.13 -19.29
C LEU A 339 -9.84 19.73 -19.25
N LEU A 340 -10.37 18.78 -20.03
CA LEU A 340 -9.82 17.44 -20.17
C LEU A 340 -8.39 17.47 -20.73
N ALA A 341 -8.12 18.26 -21.77
CA ALA A 341 -6.78 18.42 -22.31
C ALA A 341 -5.81 19.02 -21.27
N GLY A 342 -6.29 19.96 -20.46
CA GLY A 342 -5.56 20.49 -19.32
C GLY A 342 -5.23 19.42 -18.28
N GLU A 343 -6.23 18.64 -17.85
CA GLU A 343 -6.04 17.55 -16.87
C GLU A 343 -5.11 16.45 -17.40
N VAL A 344 -5.23 16.05 -18.68
CA VAL A 344 -4.29 15.11 -19.33
C VAL A 344 -2.87 15.68 -19.34
N ARG A 345 -2.70 16.97 -19.64
CA ARG A 345 -1.39 17.62 -19.60
C ARG A 345 -0.82 17.68 -18.18
N ILE A 346 -1.64 17.93 -17.16
CA ILE A 346 -1.21 17.92 -15.76
C ILE A 346 -0.84 16.48 -15.34
N LEU A 347 -1.64 15.50 -15.74
CA LEU A 347 -1.42 14.08 -15.44
C LEU A 347 -0.11 13.57 -16.06
N ALA A 348 0.17 13.93 -17.32
CA ALA A 348 1.37 13.52 -18.05
C ALA A 348 2.59 14.42 -17.78
N GLY A 349 2.40 15.67 -17.34
CA GLY A 349 3.47 16.67 -17.22
C GLY A 349 4.51 16.37 -16.14
N GLY A 350 4.15 15.56 -15.13
CA GLY A 350 5.07 15.10 -14.09
C GLY A 350 5.83 13.82 -14.43
N VAL A 351 5.63 13.27 -15.63
CA VAL A 351 6.13 11.95 -16.01
C VAL A 351 7.43 12.07 -16.82
N SER A 352 8.46 11.32 -16.44
CA SER A 352 9.76 11.34 -17.14
C SER A 352 9.65 10.80 -18.58
N PRO A 353 10.49 11.26 -19.53
CA PRO A 353 10.51 10.71 -20.90
C PRO A 353 10.79 9.20 -20.95
N TRP A 354 11.64 8.70 -20.05
CA TRP A 354 11.92 7.27 -19.91
C TRP A 354 10.68 6.43 -19.63
N TRP A 355 9.70 7.00 -18.91
CA TRP A 355 8.46 6.31 -18.63
C TRP A 355 7.67 6.02 -19.92
N TRP A 356 7.66 6.98 -20.85
CA TRP A 356 7.04 6.80 -22.16
C TRP A 356 7.80 5.83 -23.06
N LEU A 357 9.14 5.79 -22.97
CA LEU A 357 9.94 4.78 -23.68
C LEU A 357 9.60 3.36 -23.25
N VAL A 358 9.44 3.12 -21.94
CA VAL A 358 9.01 1.81 -21.42
C VAL A 358 7.58 1.49 -21.87
N THR A 359 6.65 2.45 -21.81
CA THR A 359 5.28 2.28 -22.32
C THR A 359 5.29 1.92 -23.82
N ALA A 360 6.12 2.58 -24.63
CA ALA A 360 6.25 2.28 -26.05
C ALA A 360 6.80 0.86 -26.28
N GLY A 361 7.83 0.45 -25.52
CA GLY A 361 8.38 -0.92 -25.57
C GLY A 361 7.33 -1.99 -25.23
N LEU A 362 6.58 -1.80 -24.14
CA LEU A 362 5.47 -2.70 -23.76
C LEU A 362 4.32 -2.70 -24.78
N THR A 363 4.04 -1.55 -25.40
CA THR A 363 3.04 -1.42 -26.47
C THR A 363 3.45 -2.23 -27.70
N VAL A 364 4.70 -2.09 -28.15
CA VAL A 364 5.26 -2.86 -29.26
C VAL A 364 5.21 -4.36 -28.95
N ALA A 365 5.66 -4.76 -27.75
CA ALA A 365 5.57 -6.15 -27.31
C ALA A 365 4.13 -6.67 -27.32
N GLY A 366 3.16 -5.85 -26.89
CA GLY A 366 1.73 -6.18 -26.92
C GLY A 366 1.20 -6.39 -28.34
N LEU A 367 1.68 -5.66 -29.33
CA LEU A 367 1.27 -5.83 -30.72
C LEU A 367 1.87 -7.07 -31.39
N THR A 368 3.07 -7.50 -30.97
CA THR A 368 3.79 -8.61 -31.59
C THR A 368 3.61 -9.96 -30.89
N ALA A 369 3.31 -9.97 -29.59
CA ALA A 369 3.24 -11.20 -28.80
C ALA A 369 1.99 -12.06 -29.08
N PRO A 370 2.02 -13.38 -28.79
CA PRO A 370 0.86 -14.25 -28.85
C PRO A 370 -0.29 -13.74 -27.95
N ILE A 371 -1.53 -13.92 -28.39
CA ILE A 371 -2.71 -13.33 -27.71
C ILE A 371 -2.81 -13.72 -26.23
N GLY A 372 -2.45 -14.95 -25.87
CA GLY A 372 -2.43 -15.40 -24.47
C GLY A 372 -1.41 -14.64 -23.61
N ALA A 373 -0.24 -14.30 -24.16
CA ALA A 373 0.75 -13.47 -23.48
C ALA A 373 0.29 -12.00 -23.40
N VAL A 374 -0.43 -11.52 -24.41
CA VAL A 374 -1.01 -10.18 -24.42
C VAL A 374 -2.00 -10.00 -23.27
N THR A 375 -2.92 -10.94 -23.07
CA THR A 375 -3.92 -10.87 -22.00
C THR A 375 -3.36 -11.23 -20.63
N GLY A 376 -2.53 -12.29 -20.55
CA GLY A 376 -2.07 -12.83 -19.26
C GLY A 376 -0.87 -12.11 -18.65
N VAL A 377 -0.04 -11.42 -19.44
CA VAL A 377 1.21 -10.81 -18.96
C VAL A 377 1.31 -9.33 -19.35
N ILE A 378 1.13 -9.02 -20.64
CA ILE A 378 1.42 -7.67 -21.14
C ILE A 378 0.36 -6.65 -20.69
N LEU A 379 -0.93 -7.01 -20.71
CA LEU A 379 -2.00 -6.16 -20.20
C LEU A 379 -1.83 -5.85 -18.69
N PRO A 380 -1.63 -6.85 -17.79
CA PRO A 380 -1.27 -6.57 -16.41
C PRO A 380 -0.04 -5.67 -16.27
N ALA A 381 1.04 -5.90 -17.04
CA ALA A 381 2.24 -5.09 -17.00
C ALA A 381 1.99 -3.63 -17.41
N LEU A 382 1.20 -3.41 -18.48
CA LEU A 382 0.82 -2.09 -18.97
C LEU A 382 -0.08 -1.33 -17.98
N TRP A 383 -0.85 -2.03 -17.16
CA TRP A 383 -1.75 -1.41 -16.18
C TRP A 383 -1.17 -1.30 -14.77
N VAL A 384 -0.09 -2.00 -14.40
CA VAL A 384 0.66 -1.64 -13.18
C VAL A 384 1.57 -0.43 -13.41
N TRP A 385 2.06 -0.23 -14.63
CA TRP A 385 3.03 0.83 -14.96
C TRP A 385 2.57 2.27 -14.64
N PRO A 386 1.30 2.67 -14.88
CA PRO A 386 0.79 4.00 -14.57
C PRO A 386 0.31 4.15 -13.12
N VAL A 387 0.55 3.18 -12.23
CA VAL A 387 0.01 3.18 -10.86
C VAL A 387 0.32 4.48 -10.09
N LEU A 388 1.54 5.01 -10.22
CA LEU A 388 1.95 6.26 -9.57
C LEU A 388 1.21 7.47 -10.16
N VAL A 389 0.95 7.45 -11.46
CA VAL A 389 0.23 8.52 -12.16
C VAL A 389 -1.24 8.53 -11.77
N TRP A 390 -1.90 7.36 -11.75
CA TRP A 390 -3.29 7.24 -11.31
C TRP A 390 -3.47 7.52 -9.83
N SER A 391 -2.50 7.19 -8.98
CA SER A 391 -2.61 7.40 -7.54
C SER A 391 -2.85 8.87 -7.13
N GLY A 392 -2.46 9.82 -7.98
CA GLY A 392 -2.72 11.24 -7.76
C GLY A 392 -4.17 11.67 -8.03
N LEU A 393 -4.96 10.88 -8.75
CA LEU A 393 -6.35 11.21 -9.08
C LEU A 393 -7.17 11.36 -7.79
N GLY A 394 -7.89 12.47 -7.67
CA GLY A 394 -8.75 12.78 -6.53
C GLY A 394 -8.01 13.22 -5.25
N SER A 395 -6.70 13.02 -5.14
CA SER A 395 -5.89 13.34 -3.96
C SER A 395 -4.90 14.49 -4.17
N ARG A 396 -4.42 14.70 -5.41
CA ARG A 396 -3.38 15.70 -5.75
C ARG A 396 -3.70 17.11 -5.25
N HIS A 397 -4.96 17.51 -5.28
CA HIS A 397 -5.40 18.83 -4.83
C HIS A 397 -5.28 19.00 -3.32
N ALA A 398 -5.61 17.96 -2.57
CA ALA A 398 -5.52 17.95 -1.11
C ALA A 398 -4.06 17.95 -0.65
N GLU A 399 -3.24 17.11 -1.28
CA GLU A 399 -1.82 16.96 -0.92
C GLU A 399 -0.98 18.20 -1.23
N ASN A 400 -1.34 18.95 -2.28
CA ASN A 400 -0.65 20.20 -2.64
C ASN A 400 -1.29 21.46 -2.04
N GLY A 401 -2.27 21.32 -1.12
CA GLY A 401 -2.91 22.48 -0.47
C GLY A 401 -3.74 23.37 -1.42
N LEU A 402 -4.12 22.87 -2.60
CA LEU A 402 -4.83 23.64 -3.62
C LEU A 402 -6.35 23.70 -3.40
N GLU A 403 -6.88 23.02 -2.38
CA GLU A 403 -8.31 22.96 -2.11
C GLU A 403 -8.96 24.32 -1.89
N VAL A 404 -8.25 25.26 -1.26
CA VAL A 404 -8.79 26.62 -1.00
C VAL A 404 -8.97 27.36 -2.32
N LEU A 405 -7.95 27.35 -3.17
CA LEU A 405 -7.99 27.98 -4.50
C LEU A 405 -9.09 27.36 -5.37
N LEU A 406 -9.19 26.04 -5.34
CA LEU A 406 -10.13 25.27 -6.17
C LEU A 406 -11.54 25.19 -5.60
N GLY A 407 -11.74 25.62 -4.36
CA GLY A 407 -13.05 25.73 -3.70
C GLY A 407 -13.90 26.84 -4.30
N ALA A 408 -13.27 27.95 -4.74
CA ALA A 408 -13.92 29.04 -5.45
C ALA A 408 -14.27 28.70 -6.92
N TYR A 409 -13.88 27.51 -7.41
CA TYR A 409 -14.11 27.12 -8.79
C TYR A 409 -15.57 26.66 -9.01
N PRO A 410 -16.37 27.37 -9.84
CA PRO A 410 -17.81 27.14 -9.96
C PRO A 410 -18.19 25.79 -10.59
N ALA A 411 -17.27 25.17 -11.35
CA ALA A 411 -17.53 23.94 -12.09
C ALA A 411 -16.81 22.72 -11.49
N ALA A 412 -16.75 22.61 -10.15
CA ALA A 412 -15.97 21.58 -9.47
C ALA A 412 -16.37 20.13 -9.83
N ARG A 413 -17.65 19.86 -10.13
CA ARG A 413 -18.08 18.54 -10.63
C ARG A 413 -17.52 18.24 -12.03
N ARG A 414 -17.53 19.23 -12.94
CA ARG A 414 -16.96 19.07 -14.28
C ARG A 414 -15.45 18.90 -14.25
N ARG A 415 -14.76 19.55 -13.30
CA ARG A 415 -13.33 19.34 -13.05
C ARG A 415 -13.04 17.92 -12.58
N LEU A 416 -13.78 17.42 -11.59
CA LEU A 416 -13.61 16.04 -11.12
C LEU A 416 -13.90 15.03 -12.25
N LEU A 417 -14.91 15.26 -13.08
CA LEU A 417 -15.16 14.45 -14.28
C LEU A 417 -14.00 14.51 -15.28
N ALA A 418 -13.42 15.69 -15.51
CA ALA A 418 -12.28 15.84 -16.43
C ALA A 418 -11.01 15.17 -15.89
N GLU A 419 -10.76 15.27 -14.59
CA GLU A 419 -9.67 14.59 -13.89
C GLU A 419 -9.83 13.07 -14.02
N TRP A 420 -11.01 12.53 -13.69
CA TRP A 420 -11.32 11.11 -13.88
C TRP A 420 -11.17 10.66 -15.33
N ALA A 421 -11.72 11.43 -16.28
CA ALA A 421 -11.64 11.11 -17.70
C ALA A 421 -10.20 11.15 -18.21
N SER A 422 -9.32 12.01 -17.66
CA SER A 422 -7.89 11.98 -17.99
C SER A 422 -7.22 10.66 -17.58
N GLY A 423 -7.65 10.07 -16.46
CA GLY A 423 -7.24 8.74 -16.03
C GLY A 423 -7.71 7.64 -16.98
N VAL A 424 -8.96 7.72 -17.46
CA VAL A 424 -9.52 6.78 -18.45
C VAL A 424 -8.78 6.89 -19.78
N VAL A 425 -8.47 8.10 -20.24
CA VAL A 425 -7.65 8.33 -21.43
C VAL A 425 -6.26 7.69 -21.25
N LEU A 426 -5.63 7.85 -20.09
CA LEU A 426 -4.34 7.23 -19.81
C LEU A 426 -4.42 5.69 -19.83
N ALA A 427 -5.47 5.09 -19.26
CA ALA A 427 -5.71 3.65 -19.29
C ALA A 427 -5.94 3.14 -20.72
N ALA A 428 -6.66 3.90 -21.53
CA ALA A 428 -6.89 3.57 -22.93
C ALA A 428 -5.61 3.66 -23.77
N VAL A 429 -4.81 4.71 -23.57
CA VAL A 429 -3.53 4.91 -24.29
C VAL A 429 -2.52 3.83 -23.92
N THR A 430 -2.35 3.56 -22.62
CA THR A 430 -1.42 2.52 -22.15
C THR A 430 -1.90 1.12 -22.51
N GLY A 431 -3.20 0.86 -22.49
CA GLY A 431 -3.81 -0.42 -22.86
C GLY A 431 -4.13 -0.59 -24.35
N ALA A 432 -3.72 0.33 -25.23
CA ALA A 432 -4.17 0.37 -26.62
C ALA A 432 -3.75 -0.88 -27.42
N ALA A 433 -2.51 -1.37 -27.21
CA ALA A 433 -2.02 -2.56 -27.91
C ALA A 433 -2.85 -3.82 -27.61
N PRO A 434 -3.10 -4.18 -26.33
CA PRO A 434 -4.04 -5.25 -25.99
C PRO A 434 -5.43 -5.07 -26.61
N LEU A 435 -6.01 -3.86 -26.56
CA LEU A 435 -7.33 -3.59 -27.16
C LEU A 435 -7.34 -3.89 -28.66
N ILE A 436 -6.35 -3.40 -29.41
CA ILE A 436 -6.25 -3.62 -30.85
C ILE A 436 -6.14 -5.12 -31.15
N ARG A 437 -5.30 -5.84 -30.40
CA ARG A 437 -5.11 -7.29 -30.58
C ARG A 437 -6.39 -8.07 -30.31
N LEU A 438 -7.14 -7.71 -29.26
CA LEU A 438 -8.42 -8.33 -28.93
C LEU A 438 -9.48 -8.06 -30.01
N ALA A 439 -9.53 -6.83 -30.50
CA ALA A 439 -10.46 -6.44 -31.57
C ALA A 439 -10.16 -7.17 -32.89
N VAL A 440 -8.88 -7.27 -33.27
CA VAL A 440 -8.44 -8.01 -34.48
C VAL A 440 -8.71 -9.52 -34.34
N ALA A 441 -8.60 -10.07 -33.13
CA ALA A 441 -8.94 -11.45 -32.84
C ALA A 441 -10.46 -11.74 -32.78
N GLY A 442 -11.31 -10.71 -32.91
CA GLY A 442 -12.77 -10.86 -32.83
C GLY A 442 -13.29 -11.13 -31.42
N ASP A 443 -12.47 -10.93 -30.38
CA ASP A 443 -12.82 -11.23 -28.99
C ASP A 443 -13.62 -10.08 -28.36
N ALA A 444 -14.92 -10.03 -28.65
CA ALA A 444 -15.83 -9.03 -28.12
C ALA A 444 -15.92 -9.06 -26.58
N ALA A 445 -15.84 -10.25 -25.97
CA ALA A 445 -15.89 -10.40 -24.52
C ALA A 445 -14.65 -9.81 -23.84
N GLY A 446 -13.46 -10.06 -24.39
CA GLY A 446 -12.22 -9.44 -23.93
C GLY A 446 -12.18 -7.94 -24.14
N VAL A 447 -12.70 -7.42 -25.26
CA VAL A 447 -12.85 -5.98 -25.48
C VAL A 447 -13.80 -5.37 -24.43
N ALA A 448 -14.91 -6.03 -24.12
CA ALA A 448 -15.82 -5.56 -23.08
C ALA A 448 -15.16 -5.57 -21.69
N ALA A 449 -14.41 -6.62 -21.33
CA ALA A 449 -13.67 -6.70 -20.08
C ALA A 449 -12.58 -5.61 -19.99
N TRP A 450 -11.83 -5.40 -21.07
CA TRP A 450 -10.82 -4.34 -21.16
C TRP A 450 -11.44 -2.95 -21.00
N THR A 451 -12.58 -2.68 -21.65
CA THR A 451 -13.26 -1.38 -21.54
C THR A 451 -13.77 -1.14 -20.13
N ALA A 452 -14.35 -2.15 -19.49
CA ALA A 452 -14.76 -2.08 -18.08
C ALA A 452 -13.55 -1.82 -17.16
N GLY A 453 -12.43 -2.51 -17.37
CA GLY A 453 -11.19 -2.31 -16.61
C GLY A 453 -10.59 -0.91 -16.78
N ALA A 454 -10.55 -0.38 -18.00
CA ALA A 454 -10.04 0.96 -18.30
C ALA A 454 -10.84 2.08 -17.60
N VAL A 455 -12.11 1.82 -17.30
CA VAL A 455 -12.98 2.71 -16.53
C VAL A 455 -12.85 2.45 -15.02
N PHE A 456 -12.72 1.19 -14.62
CA PHE A 456 -12.63 0.77 -13.23
C PHE A 456 -11.40 1.33 -12.50
N VAL A 457 -10.21 1.24 -13.10
CA VAL A 457 -8.97 1.66 -12.42
C VAL A 457 -8.98 3.16 -12.05
N PRO A 458 -9.31 4.09 -12.97
CA PRO A 458 -9.42 5.52 -12.65
C PRO A 458 -10.57 5.82 -11.69
N SER A 459 -11.69 5.10 -11.75
CA SER A 459 -12.78 5.25 -10.79
C SER A 459 -12.36 4.87 -9.38
N LEU A 460 -11.64 3.74 -9.22
CA LEU A 460 -11.08 3.30 -7.95
C LEU A 460 -10.08 4.33 -7.40
N ALA A 461 -9.16 4.79 -8.25
CA ALA A 461 -8.17 5.80 -7.87
C ALA A 461 -8.83 7.10 -7.39
N THR A 462 -9.80 7.61 -8.15
CA THR A 462 -10.50 8.86 -7.83
C THR A 462 -11.31 8.72 -6.54
N ALA A 463 -12.05 7.62 -6.36
CA ALA A 463 -12.83 7.37 -5.15
C ALA A 463 -11.95 7.31 -3.90
N LEU A 464 -10.89 6.48 -3.93
CA LEU A 464 -9.97 6.35 -2.81
C LEU A 464 -9.21 7.65 -2.55
N GLY A 465 -8.81 8.38 -3.59
CA GLY A 465 -8.13 9.66 -3.49
C GLY A 465 -9.00 10.75 -2.84
N VAL A 466 -10.26 10.89 -3.26
CA VAL A 466 -11.20 11.85 -2.68
C VAL A 466 -11.54 11.49 -1.23
N LEU A 467 -11.80 10.21 -0.94
CA LEU A 467 -12.18 9.76 0.40
C LEU A 467 -11.03 9.90 1.39
N SER A 468 -9.84 9.39 1.04
CA SER A 468 -8.68 9.35 1.95
C SER A 468 -7.85 10.64 1.97
N ARG A 469 -8.00 11.51 0.95
CA ARG A 469 -7.17 12.70 0.71
C ARG A 469 -5.69 12.37 0.59
N THR A 470 -5.35 11.14 0.18
CA THR A 470 -3.98 10.74 -0.08
C THR A 470 -3.86 9.72 -1.21
N HIS A 471 -2.74 9.73 -1.92
CA HIS A 471 -2.43 8.74 -2.96
C HIS A 471 -2.17 7.33 -2.41
N ARG A 472 -1.91 7.20 -1.10
CA ARG A 472 -1.41 5.95 -0.49
C ARG A 472 -2.43 4.83 -0.47
N LEU A 473 -3.71 5.13 -0.25
CA LEU A 473 -4.74 4.10 -0.14
C LEU A 473 -4.95 3.39 -1.49
N PHE A 474 -4.92 4.13 -2.59
CA PHE A 474 -4.96 3.52 -3.92
C PHE A 474 -3.75 2.63 -4.16
N GLN A 475 -2.54 3.10 -3.86
CA GLN A 475 -1.32 2.27 -4.03
C GLN A 475 -1.35 1.00 -3.17
N ALA A 476 -1.85 1.10 -1.93
CA ALA A 476 -1.94 -0.03 -1.01
C ALA A 476 -3.01 -1.07 -1.40
N LEU A 477 -4.10 -0.66 -2.07
CA LEU A 477 -5.20 -1.56 -2.45
C LEU A 477 -5.10 -2.05 -3.90
N TYR A 478 -4.68 -1.19 -4.83
CA TYR A 478 -4.60 -1.52 -6.25
C TYR A 478 -3.50 -2.55 -6.53
N LEU A 479 -2.35 -2.48 -5.85
CA LEU A 479 -1.25 -3.41 -6.07
C LEU A 479 -1.61 -4.86 -5.66
N PRO A 480 -2.19 -5.14 -4.47
CA PRO A 480 -2.72 -6.46 -4.17
C PRO A 480 -3.81 -6.91 -5.14
N LEU A 481 -4.74 -6.03 -5.51
CA LEU A 481 -5.80 -6.37 -6.47
C LEU A 481 -5.21 -6.78 -7.82
N TRP A 482 -4.25 -6.02 -8.33
CA TRP A 482 -3.50 -6.34 -9.55
C TRP A 482 -2.76 -7.68 -9.43
N TYR A 483 -2.08 -7.91 -8.30
CA TYR A 483 -1.34 -9.16 -8.07
C TYR A 483 -2.27 -10.37 -8.03
N LEU A 484 -3.46 -10.27 -7.43
CA LEU A 484 -4.44 -11.36 -7.42
C LEU A 484 -4.88 -11.74 -8.84
N VAL A 485 -5.04 -10.77 -9.73
CA VAL A 485 -5.32 -11.05 -11.16
C VAL A 485 -4.14 -11.76 -11.83
N VAL A 486 -2.91 -11.32 -11.57
CA VAL A 486 -1.70 -11.99 -12.10
C VAL A 486 -1.61 -13.44 -11.63
N ASN A 487 -2.03 -13.74 -10.40
CA ASN A 487 -2.11 -15.11 -9.85
C ASN A 487 -3.38 -15.86 -10.27
N GLN A 488 -4.03 -15.45 -11.36
CA GLN A 488 -5.17 -16.15 -11.95
C GLN A 488 -6.40 -16.25 -11.05
N VAL A 489 -6.57 -15.33 -10.09
CA VAL A 489 -7.78 -15.26 -9.27
C VAL A 489 -8.92 -14.63 -10.08
N ALA A 490 -9.64 -15.46 -10.84
CA ALA A 490 -10.69 -15.04 -11.78
C ALA A 490 -11.75 -14.12 -11.13
N ALA A 491 -12.16 -14.39 -9.88
CA ALA A 491 -13.18 -13.61 -9.19
C ALA A 491 -12.88 -12.10 -9.07
N LEU A 492 -11.61 -11.72 -9.13
CA LEU A 492 -11.15 -10.33 -9.02
C LEU A 492 -10.61 -9.77 -10.34
N ASP A 493 -10.75 -10.52 -11.44
CA ASP A 493 -10.27 -10.11 -12.76
C ASP A 493 -11.16 -9.03 -13.38
N TYR A 494 -10.81 -7.77 -13.10
CA TYR A 494 -11.47 -6.59 -13.66
C TYR A 494 -10.95 -6.22 -15.06
N MET A 495 -9.93 -6.92 -15.60
CA MET A 495 -9.27 -6.57 -16.86
C MET A 495 -9.50 -7.60 -17.99
N GLY A 496 -10.01 -8.79 -17.67
CA GLY A 496 -10.22 -9.89 -18.62
C GLY A 496 -8.92 -10.63 -18.98
N ALA A 497 -7.96 -10.65 -18.05
CA ALA A 497 -6.66 -11.31 -18.20
C ALA A 497 -6.74 -12.83 -17.98
N VAL A 498 -7.59 -13.28 -17.06
CA VAL A 498 -7.77 -14.70 -16.71
C VAL A 498 -8.75 -15.32 -17.69
N ARG A 499 -8.33 -16.41 -18.33
CA ARG A 499 -9.00 -16.98 -19.50
C ARG A 499 -9.26 -18.47 -19.30
N THR A 500 -10.47 -18.91 -19.60
CA THR A 500 -10.85 -20.34 -19.72
C THR A 500 -11.45 -20.54 -21.10
N ASP A 501 -10.93 -21.49 -21.87
CA ASP A 501 -11.35 -21.77 -23.25
C ASP A 501 -11.37 -20.51 -24.14
N GLY A 502 -10.36 -19.64 -23.96
CA GLY A 502 -10.21 -18.39 -24.71
C GLY A 502 -11.12 -17.24 -24.24
N HIS A 503 -12.07 -17.49 -23.35
CA HIS A 503 -13.02 -16.48 -22.86
C HIS A 503 -12.60 -15.94 -21.48
N PRO A 504 -12.88 -14.66 -21.16
CA PRO A 504 -12.64 -14.12 -19.82
C PRO A 504 -13.39 -14.94 -18.76
N ALA A 505 -12.65 -15.46 -17.77
CA ALA A 505 -13.20 -16.24 -16.66
C ALA A 505 -13.72 -15.36 -15.51
N GLY A 506 -13.41 -14.07 -15.56
CA GLY A 506 -13.72 -13.11 -14.51
C GLY A 506 -15.18 -12.66 -14.45
N PRO A 507 -15.49 -11.71 -13.54
CA PRO A 507 -16.82 -11.12 -13.44
C PRO A 507 -17.30 -10.53 -14.77
N ALA A 508 -18.62 -10.54 -14.98
CA ALA A 508 -19.23 -9.95 -16.16
C ALA A 508 -18.80 -8.48 -16.33
N PRO A 509 -18.42 -8.01 -17.53
CA PRO A 509 -17.95 -6.64 -17.75
C PRO A 509 -18.93 -5.56 -17.28
N LEU A 510 -20.24 -5.82 -17.38
CA LEU A 510 -21.28 -4.91 -16.89
C LEU A 510 -21.24 -4.73 -15.36
N LEU A 511 -20.89 -5.78 -14.61
CA LEU A 511 -20.74 -5.71 -13.16
C LEU A 511 -19.52 -4.86 -12.78
N VAL A 512 -18.40 -5.06 -13.46
CA VAL A 512 -17.19 -4.25 -13.27
C VAL A 512 -17.47 -2.78 -13.61
N LEU A 513 -18.18 -2.51 -14.69
CA LEU A 513 -18.60 -1.16 -15.07
C LEU A 513 -19.56 -0.54 -14.04
N ALA A 514 -20.54 -1.30 -13.55
CA ALA A 514 -21.45 -0.85 -12.50
C ALA A 514 -20.68 -0.50 -11.21
N ALA A 515 -19.72 -1.33 -10.80
CA ALA A 515 -18.83 -1.04 -9.68
C ALA A 515 -17.99 0.23 -9.94
N ALA A 516 -17.47 0.42 -11.16
CA ALA A 516 -16.73 1.62 -11.54
C ALA A 516 -17.58 2.90 -11.48
N LEU A 517 -18.84 2.83 -11.91
CA LEU A 517 -19.79 3.95 -11.83
C LEU A 517 -20.20 4.23 -10.39
N ALA A 518 -20.40 3.20 -9.56
CA ALA A 518 -20.67 3.35 -8.14
C ALA A 518 -19.49 4.06 -7.44
N LEU A 519 -18.25 3.62 -7.68
CA LEU A 519 -17.04 4.27 -7.16
C LEU A 519 -16.96 5.74 -7.58
N LEU A 520 -17.20 6.03 -8.85
CA LEU A 520 -17.23 7.41 -9.33
C LEU A 520 -18.34 8.23 -8.64
N GLY A 521 -19.53 7.66 -8.47
CA GLY A 521 -20.64 8.25 -7.72
C GLY A 521 -20.25 8.57 -6.27
N THR A 522 -19.57 7.66 -5.58
CA THR A 522 -19.06 7.92 -4.21
C THR A 522 -18.08 9.09 -4.18
N ALA A 523 -17.21 9.24 -5.18
CA ALA A 523 -16.30 10.37 -5.29
C ALA A 523 -17.07 11.71 -5.44
N PHE A 524 -18.13 11.73 -6.26
CA PHE A 524 -18.98 12.92 -6.40
C PHE A 524 -19.72 13.28 -5.11
N LEU A 525 -20.30 12.29 -4.44
CA LEU A 525 -21.04 12.49 -3.19
C LEU A 525 -20.13 12.98 -2.07
N ALA A 526 -18.97 12.33 -1.88
CA ALA A 526 -17.98 12.73 -0.89
C ALA A 526 -17.44 14.14 -1.17
N GLY A 527 -17.19 14.48 -2.44
CA GLY A 527 -16.76 15.81 -2.84
C GLY A 527 -17.84 16.89 -2.66
N ALA A 528 -19.12 16.53 -2.75
CA ALA A 528 -20.24 17.44 -2.50
C ALA A 528 -20.45 17.71 -1.01
N ALA A 529 -20.58 16.65 -0.20
CA ALA A 529 -20.80 16.75 1.25
C ALA A 529 -19.72 17.61 1.94
N ARG A 530 -18.47 17.52 1.50
CA ARG A 530 -17.37 18.32 2.07
C ARG A 530 -17.41 19.81 1.73
N ARG A 531 -18.10 20.21 0.67
CA ARG A 531 -18.28 21.63 0.34
C ARG A 531 -19.35 22.26 1.23
N GLU A 532 -20.41 21.52 1.53
CA GLU A 532 -21.51 21.97 2.38
C GLU A 532 -21.09 22.16 3.86
N VAL A 533 -20.05 21.47 4.32
CA VAL A 533 -19.49 21.65 5.68
C VAL A 533 -18.58 22.89 5.80
N LYS A 534 -18.08 23.43 4.67
CA LYS A 534 -17.12 24.55 4.65
C LYS A 534 -17.73 25.89 4.23
N GLY A 535 -18.96 25.90 3.71
CA GLY A 535 -19.73 27.11 3.40
C GLY A 535 -20.77 27.33 4.46
#